data_AF-A0A3C1MUS4-F1
#
_entry.id   AF-A0A3C1MUS4-F1
#
_cell.length_a   1.000
_cell.length_b   1.000
_cell.length_c   1.000
_cell.angle_alpha   90.00
_cell.angle_beta   90.00
_cell.angle_gamma   90.00
#
_symmetry.space_group_name_H-M   'P 1'
#
loop_
_entity.id
_entity.type
_entity.pdbx_description
1 polymer ?
#
loop_
_entity_poly.entity_id
_entity_poly.type
_entity_poly.pdbx_seq_one_letter_code
_entity_poly.pdbx_strand_id
1 'polypeptide(L)'
;MSHAFPQEDFPKTALHSLRSALHFLRSDPKLRGISPARPESAAKPIPLRESPLEIPTAHQRGFSLIEIAIVLFIVSLLLGGMLLPLAAQQDMRNQGDTQKQLTEAREALLGFAIANGRLPCPASAGSNGVESPATAATATTGVPCTNPYDGFLPAVTLGLAPIDAQGFAVDGWGGNTINRIRYAVTT
;
A
#
# COMPACT_ATOMS: atom_id res chain seq x y z
N MET A 1 4.20 23.64 28.10
CA MET A 1 3.48 24.33 27.00
C MET A 1 3.36 23.33 25.87
N SER A 2 2.35 22.47 25.96
CA SER A 2 1.11 22.52 25.14
C SER A 2 1.33 21.97 23.74
N HIS A 3 1.07 20.66 23.63
CA HIS A 3 0.76 19.99 22.37
C HIS A 3 -0.54 20.55 21.81
N ALA A 4 -0.50 21.03 20.56
CA ALA A 4 -1.70 21.35 19.78
C ALA A 4 -2.13 20.09 19.03
N PHE A 5 -3.32 19.58 19.35
CA PHE A 5 -4.05 18.57 18.58
C PHE A 5 -4.76 19.25 17.40
N PRO A 6 -4.84 18.61 16.21
CA PRO A 6 -5.65 19.09 15.11
C PRO A 6 -7.14 18.79 15.35
N GLN A 7 -7.99 19.74 14.96
CA GLN A 7 -9.43 19.74 15.15
C GLN A 7 -10.09 19.25 13.86
N GLU A 8 -10.64 18.04 13.88
CA GLU A 8 -11.37 17.42 12.77
C GLU A 8 -12.84 17.88 12.79
N ASP A 9 -13.25 18.61 11.74
CA ASP A 9 -14.61 19.08 11.51
C ASP A 9 -15.54 17.95 11.04
N PHE A 10 -16.40 17.45 11.93
CA PHE A 10 -17.48 16.52 11.58
C PHE A 10 -18.70 17.27 10.99
N PRO A 11 -19.21 16.89 9.81
CA PRO A 11 -20.34 17.57 9.17
C PRO A 11 -21.66 17.29 9.91
N LYS A 12 -22.22 18.33 10.54
CA LYS A 12 -23.50 18.34 11.29
C LYS A 12 -24.75 17.98 10.48
N THR A 13 -24.62 17.79 9.17
CA THR A 13 -25.72 17.60 8.22
C THR A 13 -26.33 16.19 8.25
N ALA A 14 -25.59 15.17 8.70
CA ALA A 14 -26.06 13.78 8.68
C ALA A 14 -27.09 13.45 9.79
N LEU A 15 -27.06 14.15 10.92
CA LEU A 15 -27.94 13.90 12.07
C LEU A 15 -29.37 14.41 11.87
N HIS A 16 -29.60 15.36 10.96
CA HIS A 16 -30.94 15.90 10.70
C HIS A 16 -31.80 14.98 9.81
N SER A 17 -31.17 14.14 8.97
CA SER A 17 -31.90 13.26 8.04
C SER A 17 -32.53 12.04 8.72
N LEU A 18 -31.92 11.50 9.78
CA LEU A 18 -32.42 10.31 10.47
C LEU A 18 -33.62 10.59 11.39
N ARG A 19 -33.75 11.82 11.89
CA ARG A 19 -34.85 12.21 12.79
C ARG A 19 -36.19 12.39 12.06
N SER A 20 -36.15 12.68 10.76
CA SER A 20 -37.35 12.84 9.92
C SER A 20 -37.95 11.48 9.48
N ALA A 21 -37.12 10.46 9.25
CA ALA A 21 -37.59 9.14 8.81
C ALA A 21 -38.32 8.34 9.92
N LEU A 22 -37.94 8.52 11.20
CA LEU A 22 -38.55 7.82 12.33
C LEU A 22 -39.92 8.38 12.74
N HIS A 23 -40.26 9.61 12.34
CA HIS A 23 -41.57 10.20 12.63
C HIS A 23 -42.68 9.77 11.66
N PHE A 24 -42.33 9.21 10.50
CA PHE A 24 -43.30 8.87 9.45
C PHE A 24 -43.91 7.46 9.60
N LEU A 25 -43.26 6.56 10.35
CA LEU A 25 -43.74 5.17 10.54
C LEU A 25 -44.73 4.98 11.71
N ARG A 26 -45.21 6.06 12.33
CA ARG A 26 -46.10 5.99 13.51
C ARG A 26 -47.55 6.41 13.24
N SER A 27 -47.94 6.59 11.99
CA SER A 27 -49.15 7.34 11.62
C SER A 27 -50.14 6.60 10.72
N ASP A 28 -50.40 5.30 10.94
CA ASP A 28 -51.47 4.57 10.24
C ASP A 28 -52.64 4.27 11.19
N PRO A 29 -53.73 5.09 11.20
CA PRO A 29 -54.83 4.94 12.15
C PRO A 29 -55.92 3.94 11.69
N LYS A 30 -55.68 3.13 10.64
CA LYS A 30 -56.75 2.44 9.92
C LYS A 30 -57.05 0.98 10.33
N LEU A 31 -56.70 0.60 11.57
CA LEU A 31 -56.93 -0.76 12.09
C LEU A 31 -57.68 -0.78 13.43
N ARG A 32 -58.79 -0.05 13.51
CA ARG A 32 -59.78 -0.25 14.57
C ARG A 32 -61.17 -0.31 13.95
N GLY A 33 -61.73 -1.50 13.91
CA GLY A 33 -63.14 -1.66 13.60
C GLY A 33 -63.46 -3.09 13.21
N ILE A 34 -64.39 -3.66 13.98
CA ILE A 34 -65.31 -4.75 13.63
C ILE A 34 -64.99 -6.08 14.33
N SER A 35 -65.78 -6.29 15.37
CA SER A 35 -66.19 -7.56 15.98
C SER A 35 -67.69 -7.41 16.28
N PRO A 36 -68.49 -8.46 16.51
CA PRO A 36 -68.60 -9.73 15.80
C PRO A 36 -70.07 -9.99 15.35
N ALA A 37 -70.29 -10.96 14.45
CA ALA A 37 -71.58 -11.65 14.36
C ALA A 37 -71.42 -13.05 13.77
N ARG A 38 -71.96 -14.04 14.50
CA ARG A 38 -72.11 -15.47 14.20
C ARG A 38 -72.93 -15.64 12.90
N PRO A 39 -72.73 -16.73 12.14
CA PRO A 39 -73.66 -17.82 12.34
C PRO A 39 -73.03 -19.21 12.37
N GLU A 40 -73.70 -20.05 13.13
CA GLU A 40 -73.48 -21.47 13.36
C GLU A 40 -73.71 -22.23 12.06
N SER A 41 -72.63 -22.72 11.43
CA SER A 41 -72.70 -23.56 10.24
C SER A 41 -72.49 -25.01 10.66
N ALA A 42 -73.56 -25.78 10.60
CA ALA A 42 -73.60 -27.22 10.82
C ALA A 42 -72.62 -27.95 9.88
N ALA A 43 -71.48 -28.39 10.42
CA ALA A 43 -70.56 -29.27 9.73
C ALA A 43 -70.94 -30.73 10.00
N LYS A 44 -71.36 -31.41 8.93
CA LYS A 44 -71.56 -32.87 8.86
C LYS A 44 -70.23 -33.59 9.17
N PRO A 45 -70.19 -34.65 10.00
CA PRO A 45 -68.95 -35.37 10.23
C PRO A 45 -68.52 -36.07 8.92
N ILE A 46 -67.40 -35.62 8.36
CA ILE A 46 -66.67 -36.29 7.29
C ILE A 46 -65.93 -37.47 7.95
N PRO A 47 -66.04 -38.71 7.46
CA PRO A 47 -65.24 -39.81 7.98
C PRO A 47 -63.77 -39.51 7.68
N LEU A 48 -63.00 -39.21 8.72
CA LEU A 48 -61.55 -39.02 8.63
C LEU A 48 -60.93 -40.40 8.31
N ARG A 49 -60.67 -40.62 7.03
CA ARG A 49 -59.78 -41.69 6.60
C ARG A 49 -58.37 -41.16 6.81
N GLU A 50 -57.72 -41.61 7.87
CA GLU A 50 -56.32 -41.34 8.16
C GLU A 50 -55.46 -42.05 7.10
N SER A 51 -55.29 -41.41 5.95
CA SER A 51 -54.20 -41.74 5.03
C SER A 51 -52.91 -41.18 5.65
N PRO A 52 -51.92 -42.01 6.00
CA PRO A 52 -50.64 -41.52 6.49
C PRO A 52 -50.04 -40.62 5.41
N LEU A 53 -49.91 -39.33 5.70
CA LEU A 53 -49.19 -38.41 4.86
C LEU A 53 -47.69 -38.69 5.09
N GLU A 54 -47.10 -39.58 4.30
CA GLU A 54 -45.64 -39.72 4.26
C GLU A 54 -45.07 -38.44 3.65
N ILE A 55 -44.70 -37.50 4.52
CA ILE A 55 -43.89 -36.35 4.15
C ILE A 55 -42.48 -36.91 3.86
N PRO A 56 -41.99 -36.90 2.62
CA PRO A 56 -40.63 -37.34 2.34
C PRO A 56 -39.68 -36.41 3.11
N THR A 57 -39.01 -36.95 4.12
CA THR A 57 -37.95 -36.26 4.83
C THR A 57 -36.75 -36.20 3.89
N ALA A 58 -36.60 -35.05 3.20
CA ALA A 58 -35.40 -34.79 2.43
C ALA A 58 -34.21 -34.79 3.40
N HIS A 59 -33.40 -35.85 3.36
CA HIS A 59 -32.22 -36.01 4.19
C HIS A 59 -31.22 -34.90 3.81
N GLN A 60 -31.09 -33.88 4.65
CA GLN A 60 -30.12 -32.82 4.42
C GLN A 60 -28.72 -33.41 4.59
N ARG A 61 -27.99 -33.56 3.47
CA ARG A 61 -26.58 -33.90 3.49
C ARG A 61 -25.80 -32.67 3.97
N GLY A 62 -25.43 -32.68 5.24
CA GLY A 62 -24.52 -31.68 5.80
C GLY A 62 -23.08 -31.88 5.31
N PHE A 63 -22.28 -30.82 5.34
CA PHE A 63 -20.85 -30.88 5.04
C PHE A 63 -20.10 -31.62 6.16
N SER A 64 -19.18 -32.50 5.79
CA SER A 64 -18.34 -33.19 6.78
C SER A 64 -17.24 -32.26 7.31
N LEU A 65 -16.89 -32.40 8.59
CA LEU A 65 -15.79 -31.63 9.21
C LEU A 65 -14.46 -31.84 8.46
N ILE A 66 -14.23 -33.05 7.94
CA ILE A 66 -13.02 -33.35 7.16
C ILE A 66 -13.01 -32.64 5.81
N GLU A 67 -14.19 -32.42 5.22
CA GLU A 67 -14.35 -31.78 3.91
C GLU A 67 -13.97 -30.29 4.02
N ILE A 68 -14.44 -29.62 5.07
CA ILE A 68 -14.03 -28.24 5.38
C ILE A 68 -12.56 -28.17 5.79
N ALA A 69 -12.02 -29.15 6.53
CA ALA A 69 -10.61 -29.16 6.90
C ALA A 69 -9.68 -29.24 5.67
N ILE A 70 -9.99 -30.11 4.71
CA ILE A 70 -9.21 -30.24 3.47
C ILE A 70 -9.33 -28.98 2.62
N VAL A 71 -10.53 -28.38 2.52
CA VAL A 71 -10.73 -27.12 1.77
C VAL A 71 -9.88 -26.00 2.38
N LEU A 72 -9.91 -25.81 3.70
CA LEU A 72 -9.10 -24.79 4.36
C LEU A 72 -7.60 -25.05 4.22
N PHE A 73 -7.17 -26.31 4.23
CA PHE A 73 -5.79 -26.69 3.97
C PHE A 73 -5.34 -26.35 2.54
N ILE A 74 -6.16 -26.62 1.54
CA ILE A 74 -5.84 -26.25 0.15
C ILE A 74 -5.80 -24.73 -0.01
N VAL A 75 -6.78 -24.01 0.57
CA VAL A 75 -6.82 -22.54 0.51
C VAL A 75 -5.59 -21.93 1.17
N SER A 76 -5.13 -22.46 2.31
CA SER A 76 -3.93 -21.94 2.98
C SER A 76 -2.66 -22.17 2.15
N LEU A 77 -2.53 -23.32 1.47
CA LEU A 77 -1.43 -23.59 0.56
C LEU A 77 -1.45 -22.67 -0.67
N LEU A 78 -2.63 -22.44 -1.25
CA LEU A 78 -2.77 -21.55 -2.40
C LEU A 78 -2.41 -20.10 -2.06
N LEU A 79 -2.89 -19.62 -0.91
CA LEU A 79 -2.55 -18.28 -0.43
C LEU A 79 -1.07 -18.18 -0.07
N GLY A 80 -0.52 -19.17 0.65
CA GLY A 80 0.88 -19.22 1.07
C GLY A 80 1.86 -19.31 -0.10
N GLY A 81 1.54 -20.08 -1.14
CA GLY A 81 2.38 -20.24 -2.32
C GLY A 81 2.53 -18.99 -3.18
N MET A 82 1.56 -18.07 -3.13
CA MET A 82 1.53 -16.87 -3.99
C MET A 82 2.34 -15.69 -3.44
N LEU A 83 2.79 -15.70 -2.18
CA LEU A 83 3.56 -14.58 -1.61
C LEU A 83 4.99 -14.47 -2.17
N LEU A 84 5.64 -15.60 -2.47
CA LEU A 84 7.01 -15.65 -2.99
C LEU A 84 7.20 -14.92 -4.34
N PRO A 85 6.37 -15.14 -5.39
CA PRO A 85 6.56 -14.48 -6.69
C PRO A 85 6.38 -12.96 -6.61
N LEU A 86 5.60 -12.45 -5.65
CA LEU A 86 5.40 -11.01 -5.49
C LEU A 86 6.69 -10.30 -5.04
N ALA A 87 7.43 -10.90 -4.11
CA ALA A 87 8.72 -10.36 -3.67
C ALA A 87 9.74 -10.34 -4.82
N ALA A 88 9.83 -11.44 -5.57
CA ALA A 88 10.71 -11.53 -6.74
C ALA A 88 10.35 -10.48 -7.81
N GLN A 89 9.05 -10.22 -8.03
CA GLN A 89 8.61 -9.20 -8.96
C GLN A 89 9.05 -7.78 -8.54
N GLN A 90 9.01 -7.48 -7.24
CA GLN A 90 9.47 -6.20 -6.72
C GLN A 90 10.99 -6.05 -6.89
N ASP A 91 11.77 -7.09 -6.60
CA ASP A 91 13.22 -7.05 -6.80
C ASP A 91 13.60 -6.83 -8.26
N MET A 92 12.89 -7.45 -9.21
CA MET A 92 13.12 -7.20 -10.64
C MET A 92 12.84 -5.74 -11.04
N ARG A 93 11.83 -5.10 -10.45
CA ARG A 93 11.53 -3.69 -10.69
C ARG A 93 12.62 -2.79 -10.11
N ASN A 94 12.99 -3.01 -8.86
CA ASN A 94 14.02 -2.23 -8.16
C ASN A 94 15.39 -2.33 -8.87
N GLN A 95 15.73 -3.51 -9.39
CA GLN A 95 16.91 -3.69 -10.26
C GLN A 95 16.81 -2.79 -11.49
N GLY A 96 15.73 -2.90 -12.26
CA GLY A 96 15.51 -2.07 -13.45
C GLY A 96 15.63 -0.57 -13.18
N ASP A 97 15.02 -0.09 -12.10
CA ASP A 97 15.09 1.32 -11.67
C ASP A 97 16.53 1.73 -11.32
N THR A 98 17.26 0.85 -10.62
CA THR A 98 18.67 1.10 -10.27
C THR A 98 19.56 1.17 -11.51
N GLN A 99 19.39 0.25 -12.47
CA GLN A 99 20.14 0.29 -13.73
C GLN A 99 19.88 1.57 -14.53
N LYS A 100 18.63 2.04 -14.56
CA LYS A 100 18.27 3.30 -15.18
C LYS A 100 18.97 4.48 -14.50
N GLN A 101 18.90 4.57 -13.18
CA GLN A 101 19.57 5.63 -12.42
C GLN A 101 21.09 5.63 -12.60
N LEU A 102 21.73 4.45 -12.63
CA LEU A 102 23.17 4.35 -12.89
C LEU A 102 23.54 4.84 -14.30
N THR A 103 22.67 4.62 -15.27
CA THR A 103 22.86 5.13 -16.64
C THR A 103 22.75 6.65 -16.67
N GLU A 104 21.71 7.22 -16.06
CA GLU A 104 21.55 8.68 -15.92
C GLU A 104 22.71 9.31 -15.15
N ALA A 105 23.17 8.66 -14.08
CA ALA A 105 24.34 9.10 -13.32
C ALA A 105 25.60 9.13 -14.18
N ARG A 106 25.83 8.11 -15.00
CA ARG A 106 26.96 8.06 -15.93
C ARG A 106 26.91 9.19 -16.94
N GLU A 107 25.74 9.45 -17.52
CA GLU A 107 25.55 10.56 -18.47
C GLU A 107 25.79 11.91 -17.82
N ALA A 108 25.30 12.12 -16.60
CA ALA A 108 25.53 13.36 -15.84
C ALA A 108 27.01 13.54 -15.49
N LEU A 109 27.72 12.47 -15.11
CA LEU A 109 29.18 12.51 -14.87
C LEU A 109 29.95 12.91 -16.13
N LEU A 110 29.58 12.36 -17.29
CA LEU A 110 30.18 12.74 -18.57
C LEU A 110 29.85 14.19 -18.95
N GLY A 111 28.60 14.61 -18.75
CA GLY A 111 28.18 16.00 -18.97
C GLY A 111 28.96 16.99 -18.10
N PHE A 112 29.15 16.66 -16.82
CA PHE A 112 29.99 17.44 -15.91
C PHE A 112 31.44 17.50 -16.39
N ALA A 113 32.01 16.38 -16.83
CA ALA A 113 33.37 16.32 -17.34
C ALA A 113 33.58 17.16 -18.59
N ILE A 114 32.62 17.17 -19.51
CA ILE A 114 32.65 18.02 -20.70
C ILE A 114 32.54 19.50 -20.33
N ALA A 115 31.65 19.84 -19.39
CA ALA A 115 31.42 21.23 -18.98
C ALA A 115 32.56 21.82 -18.13
N ASN A 116 33.21 21.02 -17.29
CA ASN A 116 34.20 21.48 -16.31
C ASN A 116 35.63 21.03 -16.61
N GLY A 117 35.84 20.17 -17.61
CA GLY A 117 37.15 19.59 -17.94
C GLY A 117 37.70 18.62 -16.89
N ARG A 118 36.86 18.17 -15.93
CA ARG A 118 37.23 17.25 -14.86
C ARG A 118 36.03 16.42 -14.42
N LEU A 119 36.26 15.21 -13.90
CA LEU A 119 35.22 14.48 -13.19
C LEU A 119 34.91 15.16 -11.84
N PRO A 120 33.66 15.10 -11.35
CA PRO A 120 33.31 15.69 -10.06
C PRO A 120 33.98 14.92 -8.92
N CYS A 121 34.28 15.64 -7.83
CA CYS A 121 34.83 15.01 -6.64
C CYS A 121 33.77 14.14 -5.94
N PRO A 122 34.13 12.96 -5.42
CA PRO A 122 33.21 12.15 -4.63
C PRO A 122 32.60 12.97 -3.49
N ALA A 123 31.30 12.78 -3.24
CA ALA A 123 30.63 13.35 -2.08
C ALA A 123 31.14 12.66 -0.81
N SER A 124 31.60 13.45 0.17
CA SER A 124 31.92 12.97 1.51
C SER A 124 30.66 12.78 2.35
N ALA A 125 30.76 12.06 3.47
CA ALA A 125 29.62 11.83 4.37
C ALA A 125 28.97 13.13 4.90
N GLY A 126 29.73 14.24 4.96
CA GLY A 126 29.24 15.56 5.40
C GLY A 126 28.90 16.54 4.28
N SER A 127 29.09 16.15 3.02
CA SER A 127 28.87 17.02 1.85
C SER A 127 27.41 17.08 1.38
N ASN A 128 26.52 16.30 1.98
CA ASN A 128 25.08 16.25 1.66
C ASN A 128 24.79 16.07 0.15
N GLY A 129 25.52 15.16 -0.50
CA GLY A 129 25.37 14.88 -1.93
C GLY A 129 25.97 15.93 -2.87
N VAL A 130 26.68 16.92 -2.35
CA VAL A 130 27.47 17.88 -3.14
C VAL A 130 28.90 17.36 -3.33
N GLU A 131 29.57 17.71 -4.43
CA GLU A 131 30.97 17.38 -4.60
C GLU A 131 31.84 17.95 -3.46
N SER A 132 32.85 17.19 -3.02
CA SER A 132 33.72 17.55 -1.90
C SER A 132 35.17 17.82 -2.36
N PRO A 133 35.46 19.01 -2.93
CA PRO A 133 36.82 19.40 -3.26
C PRO A 133 37.62 19.70 -1.99
N ALA A 134 38.91 19.35 -1.99
CA ALA A 134 39.86 19.73 -0.95
C ALA A 134 40.24 21.21 -1.12
N THR A 135 40.47 21.90 0.00
CA THR A 135 40.74 23.34 0.07
C THR A 135 42.08 23.77 -0.54
N ALA A 136 42.93 22.82 -0.92
CA ALA A 136 44.25 23.06 -1.51
C ALA A 136 44.26 22.93 -3.05
N ALA A 137 43.27 23.53 -3.74
CA ALA A 137 43.28 23.56 -5.20
C ALA A 137 44.41 24.47 -5.70
N THR A 138 45.51 23.87 -6.15
CA THR A 138 46.57 24.56 -6.88
C THR A 138 46.22 24.54 -8.36
N ALA A 139 46.36 25.68 -9.05
CA ALA A 139 45.98 25.89 -10.45
C ALA A 139 46.62 24.90 -11.46
N THR A 140 47.59 24.09 -11.03
CA THR A 140 48.43 23.25 -11.88
C THR A 140 48.08 21.75 -11.84
N THR A 141 47.25 21.28 -10.90
CA THR A 141 47.05 19.82 -10.65
C THR A 141 45.59 19.37 -10.68
N GLY A 142 44.68 20.18 -11.20
CA GLY A 142 43.25 19.94 -11.07
C GLY A 142 42.76 20.17 -9.64
N VAL A 143 41.46 19.99 -9.39
CA VAL A 143 40.87 20.18 -8.06
C VAL A 143 41.08 18.89 -7.25
N PRO A 144 41.95 18.88 -6.21
CA PRO A 144 42.09 17.70 -5.36
C PRO A 144 40.77 17.46 -4.62
N CYS A 145 40.40 16.19 -4.42
CA CYS A 145 39.18 15.83 -3.71
C CYS A 145 39.49 15.48 -2.25
N THR A 146 38.54 15.70 -1.33
CA THR A 146 38.69 15.29 0.07
C THR A 146 38.91 13.78 0.19
N ASN A 147 38.19 13.00 -0.62
CA ASN A 147 38.48 11.59 -0.86
C ASN A 147 38.59 11.37 -2.38
N PRO A 148 39.80 11.08 -2.93
CA PRO A 148 40.02 11.07 -4.37
C PRO A 148 39.58 9.78 -5.07
N TYR A 149 39.51 8.65 -4.36
CA TYR A 149 39.30 7.35 -4.98
C TYR A 149 37.88 6.80 -4.79
N ASP A 150 37.21 7.16 -3.70
CA ASP A 150 35.90 6.64 -3.36
C ASP A 150 35.03 7.63 -2.58
N GLY A 151 33.73 7.37 -2.56
CA GLY A 151 32.77 8.16 -1.80
C GLY A 151 31.34 7.90 -2.25
N PHE A 152 30.48 8.89 -2.05
CA PHE A 152 29.13 8.87 -2.57
C PHE A 152 29.05 9.59 -3.92
N LEU A 153 28.09 9.20 -4.75
CA LEU A 153 27.78 9.93 -5.97
C LEU A 153 27.34 11.35 -5.61
N PRO A 154 27.94 12.41 -6.19
CA PRO A 154 27.58 13.80 -5.90
C PRO A 154 26.28 14.20 -6.61
N ALA A 155 25.17 13.59 -6.18
CA ALA A 155 23.86 13.65 -6.81
C ALA A 155 23.29 15.07 -6.91
N VAL A 156 23.48 15.90 -5.88
CA VAL A 156 23.02 17.30 -5.88
C VAL A 156 23.81 18.13 -6.87
N THR A 157 25.12 17.92 -6.98
CA THR A 157 25.97 18.59 -7.98
C THR A 157 25.61 18.19 -9.40
N LEU A 158 25.24 16.92 -9.60
CA LEU A 158 24.84 16.38 -10.89
C LEU A 158 23.36 16.63 -11.25
N GLY A 159 22.56 17.17 -10.31
CA GLY A 159 21.13 17.41 -10.51
C GLY A 159 20.31 16.11 -10.65
N LEU A 160 20.75 15.02 -10.03
CA LEU A 160 20.12 13.70 -10.12
C LEU A 160 19.04 13.51 -9.07
N ALA A 161 18.04 12.70 -9.41
CA ALA A 161 17.00 12.22 -8.52
C ALA A 161 16.75 10.73 -8.80
N PRO A 162 16.27 9.93 -7.83
CA PRO A 162 15.88 10.29 -6.46
C PRO A 162 17.07 10.46 -5.50
N ILE A 163 16.91 11.34 -4.51
CA ILE A 163 17.86 11.59 -3.41
C ILE A 163 17.19 11.39 -2.05
N ASP A 164 17.96 11.01 -1.04
CA ASP A 164 17.48 10.94 0.34
C ASP A 164 17.37 12.32 1.00
N ALA A 165 16.91 12.36 2.25
CA ALA A 165 16.76 13.61 3.02
C ALA A 165 18.08 14.36 3.25
N GLN A 166 19.23 13.70 3.06
CA GLN A 166 20.56 14.29 3.17
C GLN A 166 21.18 14.57 1.79
N GLY A 167 20.45 14.40 0.69
CA GLY A 167 20.88 14.73 -0.66
C GLY A 167 21.67 13.64 -1.38
N PHE A 168 21.82 12.44 -0.82
CA PHE A 168 22.54 11.35 -1.49
C PHE A 168 21.62 10.57 -2.43
N ALA A 169 22.11 10.23 -3.64
CA ALA A 169 21.36 9.37 -4.55
C ALA A 169 21.11 7.99 -3.93
N VAL A 170 19.89 7.49 -4.07
CA VAL A 170 19.44 6.20 -3.55
C VAL A 170 18.98 5.29 -4.69
N ASP A 171 19.30 4.00 -4.59
CA ASP A 171 18.90 2.99 -5.56
C ASP A 171 17.39 2.68 -5.53
N GLY A 172 16.95 1.74 -6.37
CA GLY A 172 15.54 1.34 -6.49
C GLY A 172 14.93 0.67 -5.26
N TRP A 173 15.72 0.18 -4.29
CA TRP A 173 15.18 -0.32 -3.02
C TRP A 173 14.91 0.83 -2.03
N GLY A 174 15.59 1.96 -2.20
CA GLY A 174 15.33 3.21 -1.49
C GLY A 174 15.35 3.13 0.04
N GLY A 175 14.86 4.18 0.69
CA GLY A 175 14.41 4.17 2.09
C GLY A 175 15.48 4.16 3.21
N ASN A 176 16.73 3.81 2.92
CA ASN A 176 17.78 3.69 3.96
C ASN A 176 19.14 4.23 3.51
N THR A 177 19.96 4.64 4.47
CA THR A 177 21.36 5.08 4.27
C THR A 177 22.27 4.02 3.62
N ILE A 178 21.88 2.74 3.68
CA ILE A 178 22.64 1.61 3.12
C ILE A 178 22.55 1.60 1.59
N ASN A 179 21.43 2.04 1.03
CA ASN A 179 21.09 1.96 -0.39
C ASN A 179 21.58 3.19 -1.18
N ARG A 180 22.58 3.90 -0.65
CA ARG A 180 23.17 5.07 -1.30
C ARG A 180 24.14 4.65 -2.38
N ILE A 181 24.06 5.30 -3.53
CA ILE A 181 24.94 5.02 -4.67
C ILE A 181 26.37 5.48 -4.35
N ARG A 182 27.31 4.54 -4.41
CA ARG A 182 28.74 4.77 -4.25
C ARG A 182 29.35 5.21 -5.58
N TYR A 183 30.39 6.03 -5.49
CA TYR A 183 31.16 6.49 -6.63
C TYR A 183 32.64 6.23 -6.35
N ALA A 184 33.34 5.68 -7.33
CA ALA A 184 34.77 5.42 -7.24
C ALA A 184 35.45 5.76 -8.57
N VAL A 185 36.65 6.30 -8.48
CA VAL A 185 37.47 6.68 -9.63
C VAL A 185 38.75 5.87 -9.56
N THR A 186 39.06 5.20 -10.66
CA THR A 186 40.34 4.52 -10.85
C THR A 186 41.17 5.31 -11.85
N THR A 187 42.46 5.46 -11.54
CA THR A 187 43.45 6.11 -12.40
C THR A 187 43.95 5.18 -13.49
#